data_AF-A0A376RSN9-F1
#
_entry.id   AF-A0A376RSN9-F1
#
_cell.length_a   1.000
_cell.length_b   1.000
_cell.length_c   1.000
_cell.angle_alpha   90.00
_cell.angle_beta   90.00
_cell.angle_gamma   90.00
#
_symmetry.space_group_name_H-M   'P 1'
#
loop_
_entity.id
_entity.type
_entity.pdbx_description
1 polymer ?
#
loop_
_entity_poly.entity_id
_entity_poly.type
_entity_poly.pdbx_seq_one_letter_code
_entity_poly.pdbx_strand_id
1 'polypeptide(L)'
;MKSIKFSLAWQILFAMVLGILLGSYLHYHSDSRDWLVVNLLSPAGDIFIHLIKMIVVPIVISTLVVGIAGVGDAKQLGRIGAKTIIYFEVITTVAIILGITLANVFQPGAGVDMSQLATVDISKYQSTTEAVQSSSHGIMGHDFVAGADEHCGVDGERRNAADHLLLGAVWSGGFLPARDAS
;
A
#
# COMPACT_ATOMS: atom_id res chain seq x y z
N MET A 1 -12.38 44.09 12.07
CA MET A 1 -12.76 42.66 12.03
C MET A 1 -11.49 41.83 12.17
N LYS A 2 -11.29 41.17 13.31
CA LYS A 2 -10.02 40.52 13.68
C LYS A 2 -9.97 39.13 13.03
N SER A 3 -9.20 38.98 11.95
CA SER A 3 -9.01 37.70 11.27
C SER A 3 -8.21 36.75 12.16
N ILE A 4 -8.88 35.74 12.70
CA ILE A 4 -8.21 34.67 13.44
C ILE A 4 -7.51 33.78 12.41
N LYS A 5 -6.18 33.84 12.38
CA LYS A 5 -5.34 32.95 11.57
C LYS A 5 -5.38 31.56 12.21
N PHE A 6 -6.33 30.73 11.80
CA PHE A 6 -6.33 29.33 12.21
C PHE A 6 -5.12 28.63 11.60
N SER A 7 -4.31 28.01 12.45
CA SER A 7 -3.20 27.18 12.03
C SER A 7 -3.72 25.93 11.30
N LEU A 8 -2.99 25.46 10.29
CA LEU A 8 -3.32 24.23 9.55
C LEU A 8 -3.50 23.03 10.48
N ALA A 9 -2.72 22.95 11.56
CA ALA A 9 -2.86 21.91 12.58
C ALA A 9 -4.25 21.91 13.23
N TRP A 10 -4.81 23.10 13.47
CA TRP A 10 -6.14 23.25 14.05
C TRP A 10 -7.24 22.85 13.06
N GLN A 11 -7.03 23.11 11.76
CA GLN A 11 -7.94 22.69 10.70
C GLN A 11 -8.01 21.15 10.58
N ILE A 12 -6.87 20.46 10.69
CA ILE A 12 -6.81 18.99 10.66
C ILE A 12 -7.50 18.39 11.90
N LEU A 13 -7.25 18.95 13.09
CA LEU A 13 -7.93 18.49 14.30
C LEU A 13 -9.45 18.68 14.20
N PHE A 14 -9.90 19.85 13.72
CA PHE A 14 -11.32 20.08 13.51
C PHE A 14 -11.92 19.11 12.49
N ALA A 15 -11.23 18.84 11.37
CA ALA A 15 -11.69 17.89 10.37
C ALA A 15 -11.80 16.45 10.92
N MET A 16 -10.85 16.02 11.75
CA MET A 16 -10.88 14.69 12.38
C MET A 16 -12.06 14.56 13.35
N VAL A 17 -12.27 15.57 14.21
CA VAL A 17 -13.40 15.60 15.16
C VAL A 17 -14.73 15.63 14.42
N LEU A 18 -14.87 16.49 13.41
CA LEU A 18 -16.08 16.53 12.58
C LEU A 18 -16.31 15.20 11.86
N GLY A 19 -15.27 14.58 11.31
CA GLY A 19 -15.38 13.27 10.64
C GLY A 19 -15.92 12.18 11.56
N ILE A 20 -15.42 12.11 12.80
CA ILE A 20 -15.91 11.17 13.82
C ILE A 20 -17.36 11.49 14.21
N LEU A 21 -17.70 12.78 14.41
CA LEU A 21 -19.06 13.20 14.75
C LEU A 21 -20.06 12.91 13.63
N LEU A 22 -19.72 13.20 12.37
CA LEU A 22 -20.54 12.89 11.20
C LEU A 22 -20.70 11.37 11.05
N GLY A 23 -19.62 10.61 11.23
CA GLY A 23 -19.66 9.15 11.19
C GLY A 23 -20.56 8.56 12.29
N SER A 24 -20.45 9.07 13.51
CA SER A 24 -21.30 8.66 14.63
C SER A 24 -22.76 9.12 14.47
N TYR A 25 -23.01 10.30 13.92
CA TYR A 25 -24.36 10.82 13.71
C TYR A 25 -25.11 10.04 12.63
N LEU A 26 -24.43 9.69 11.53
CA LEU A 26 -24.94 8.75 10.54
C LEU A 26 -25.21 7.37 11.15
N HIS A 27 -24.52 6.99 12.23
CA HIS A 27 -24.78 5.72 12.92
C HIS A 27 -26.18 5.63 13.55
N TYR A 28 -26.82 6.74 13.91
CA TYR A 28 -28.11 6.74 14.60
C TYR A 28 -29.34 6.82 13.67
N HIS A 29 -29.20 7.19 12.40
CA HIS A 29 -30.33 7.36 11.46
C HIS A 29 -30.25 6.33 10.32
N SER A 30 -30.91 5.18 10.47
CA SER A 30 -30.72 3.97 9.63
C SER A 30 -31.11 4.09 8.15
N ASP A 31 -32.18 4.82 7.81
CA ASP A 31 -32.87 4.64 6.52
C ASP A 31 -32.24 5.37 5.30
N SER A 32 -31.23 6.22 5.50
CA SER A 32 -30.58 6.97 4.40
C SER A 32 -29.06 6.75 4.34
N ARG A 33 -28.55 5.72 5.00
CA ARG A 33 -27.10 5.51 5.22
C ARG A 33 -26.43 4.81 4.06
N ASP A 34 -27.06 3.76 3.53
CA ASP A 34 -26.40 2.89 2.55
C ASP A 34 -26.05 3.66 1.29
N TRP A 35 -26.95 4.54 0.82
CA TRP A 35 -26.69 5.32 -0.38
C TRP A 35 -25.58 6.36 -0.19
N LEU A 36 -25.56 7.10 0.94
CA LEU A 36 -24.56 8.15 1.20
C LEU A 36 -23.17 7.57 1.48
N VAL A 37 -23.11 6.47 2.24
CA VAL A 37 -21.84 5.84 2.59
C VAL A 37 -21.22 5.14 1.38
N VAL A 38 -22.00 4.35 0.65
CA VAL A 38 -21.50 3.59 -0.50
C VAL A 38 -21.20 4.50 -1.69
N ASN A 39 -22.05 5.50 -1.95
CA ASN A 39 -21.97 6.27 -3.19
C ASN A 39 -21.10 7.54 -3.09
N LEU A 40 -20.85 8.05 -1.87
CA LEU A 40 -20.09 9.28 -1.68
C LEU A 40 -18.89 9.12 -0.75
N LEU A 41 -19.08 8.56 0.45
CA LEU A 41 -18.00 8.48 1.44
C LEU A 41 -16.93 7.45 1.06
N SER A 42 -17.33 6.24 0.64
CA SER A 42 -16.38 5.20 0.20
C SER A 42 -15.54 5.63 -1.00
N PRO A 43 -16.13 6.05 -2.14
CA PRO A 43 -15.34 6.47 -3.29
C PRO A 43 -14.51 7.73 -3.02
N ALA A 44 -15.00 8.68 -2.20
CA ALA A 44 -14.19 9.84 -1.82
C ALA A 44 -12.97 9.45 -0.97
N GLY A 45 -13.13 8.51 -0.03
CA GLY A 45 -12.04 7.96 0.75
C GLY A 45 -11.03 7.19 -0.12
N ASP A 46 -11.54 6.34 -1.02
CA ASP A 46 -10.70 5.58 -1.94
C ASP A 46 -9.89 6.51 -2.84
N ILE A 47 -10.52 7.54 -3.43
CA ILE A 47 -9.82 8.54 -4.25
C ILE A 47 -8.73 9.24 -3.41
N PHE A 48 -9.04 9.67 -2.18
CA PHE A 48 -8.06 10.32 -1.31
C PHE A 48 -6.84 9.44 -1.02
N ILE A 49 -7.06 8.15 -0.72
CA ILE A 49 -5.97 7.21 -0.47
C ILE A 49 -5.17 6.93 -1.75
N HIS A 50 -5.82 6.82 -2.92
CA HIS A 50 -5.11 6.66 -4.19
C HIS A 50 -4.26 7.90 -4.53
N LEU A 51 -4.75 9.10 -4.25
CA LEU A 51 -3.99 10.35 -4.42
C LEU A 51 -2.74 10.37 -3.53
N ILE A 52 -2.86 9.99 -2.25
CA ILE A 52 -1.69 9.90 -1.36
C ILE A 52 -0.71 8.84 -1.85
N LYS A 53 -1.18 7.63 -2.20
CA LYS A 53 -0.32 6.53 -2.65
C LYS A 53 0.48 6.89 -3.91
N MET A 54 -0.12 7.60 -4.86
CA MET A 54 0.55 8.07 -6.07
C MET A 54 1.73 9.01 -5.76
N ILE A 55 1.64 9.78 -4.68
CA ILE A 55 2.66 10.74 -4.26
C ILE A 55 3.75 10.07 -3.40
N VAL A 56 3.37 9.15 -2.51
CA VAL A 56 4.32 8.50 -1.57
C VAL A 56 5.39 7.69 -2.31
N VAL A 57 5.00 6.90 -3.32
CA VAL A 57 5.94 6.05 -4.07
C VAL A 57 7.09 6.85 -4.71
N PRO A 58 6.86 7.87 -5.54
CA PRO A 58 7.95 8.63 -6.17
C PRO A 58 8.76 9.43 -5.14
N ILE A 59 8.12 10.00 -4.11
CA ILE A 59 8.84 10.79 -3.09
C ILE A 59 9.83 9.91 -2.33
N VAL A 60 9.44 8.70 -1.92
CA VAL A 60 10.34 7.80 -1.18
C VAL A 60 11.57 7.48 -2.02
N ILE A 61 11.41 7.12 -3.30
CA ILE A 61 12.55 6.83 -4.19
C ILE A 61 13.46 8.05 -4.36
N SER A 62 12.90 9.24 -4.63
CA SER A 62 13.69 10.46 -4.77
C SER A 62 14.45 10.80 -3.48
N THR A 63 13.83 10.65 -2.31
CA THR A 63 14.50 10.91 -1.03
C THR A 63 15.62 9.92 -0.74
N LEU A 64 15.46 8.65 -1.12
CA LEU A 64 16.53 7.65 -1.01
C LEU A 64 17.70 7.99 -1.94
N VAL A 65 17.43 8.33 -3.21
CA VAL A 65 18.47 8.69 -4.19
C VAL A 65 19.24 9.94 -3.74
N VAL A 66 18.54 11.00 -3.34
CA VAL A 66 19.19 12.23 -2.83
C VAL A 66 19.94 11.95 -1.52
N GLY A 67 19.41 11.07 -0.67
CA GLY A 67 20.05 10.64 0.57
C GLY A 67 21.38 9.93 0.36
N ILE A 68 21.46 9.00 -0.60
CA ILE A 68 22.72 8.30 -0.93
C ILE A 68 23.69 9.21 -1.70
N ALA A 69 23.19 10.06 -2.61
CA ALA A 69 24.03 10.95 -3.42
C ALA A 69 24.66 12.08 -2.59
N GLY A 70 23.99 12.51 -1.52
CA GLY A 70 24.49 13.55 -0.62
C GLY A 70 25.66 13.10 0.26
N VAL A 71 25.83 11.79 0.46
CA VAL A 71 26.93 11.23 1.26
C VAL A 71 28.01 10.71 0.31
N GLY A 72 28.90 11.60 -0.11
CA GLY A 72 29.96 11.30 -1.09
C GLY A 72 30.99 10.23 -0.68
N ASP A 73 30.89 9.67 0.54
CA ASP A 73 31.75 8.59 1.03
C ASP A 73 30.91 7.39 1.49
N ALA A 74 30.98 6.30 0.72
CA ALA A 74 30.27 5.05 0.99
C ALA A 74 30.60 4.45 2.38
N LYS A 75 31.83 4.67 2.88
CA LYS A 75 32.25 4.18 4.21
C LYS A 75 31.58 4.95 5.34
N GLN A 76 31.34 6.25 5.14
CA GLN A 76 30.60 7.08 6.10
C GLN A 76 29.11 6.75 6.07
N LEU A 77 28.54 6.53 4.88
CA LEU A 77 27.14 6.13 4.72
C LEU A 77 26.86 4.80 5.45
N GLY A 78 27.74 3.81 5.31
CA GLY A 78 27.62 2.53 6.02
C GLY A 78 27.65 2.68 7.55
N ARG A 79 28.50 3.56 8.10
CA ARG A 79 28.57 3.80 9.56
C ARG A 79 27.33 4.52 10.09
N ILE A 80 26.77 5.45 9.32
CA ILE A 80 25.53 6.14 9.69
C ILE A 80 24.35 5.16 9.60
N GLY A 81 24.25 4.39 8.52
CA GLY A 81 23.23 3.36 8.34
C GLY A 81 23.24 2.32 9.46
N ALA A 82 24.42 1.79 9.82
CA ALA A 82 24.56 0.82 10.92
C ALA A 82 24.11 1.40 12.26
N LYS A 83 24.43 2.67 12.55
CA LYS A 83 23.90 3.34 13.74
C LYS A 83 22.37 3.42 13.68
N THR A 84 21.80 3.85 12.55
CA THR A 84 20.35 3.98 12.38
C THR A 84 19.63 2.65 12.56
N ILE A 85 20.16 1.54 12.05
CA ILE A 85 19.57 0.20 12.25
C ILE A 85 19.52 -0.16 13.73
N ILE A 86 20.63 0.02 14.46
CA ILE A 86 20.67 -0.24 15.91
C ILE A 86 19.67 0.66 16.65
N TYR A 87 19.58 1.95 16.29
CA TYR A 87 18.58 2.85 16.88
C TYR A 87 17.14 2.44 16.55
N PHE A 88 16.87 1.98 15.32
CA PHE A 88 15.55 1.54 14.87
C PHE A 88 15.11 0.28 15.62
N GLU A 89 16.00 -0.70 15.79
CA GLU A 89 15.71 -1.92 16.54
C GLU A 89 15.39 -1.62 18.01
N VAL A 90 16.18 -0.75 18.65
CA VAL A 90 15.94 -0.39 20.07
C VAL A 90 14.60 0.34 20.23
N ILE A 91 14.31 1.34 19.39
CA ILE A 91 13.06 2.12 19.52
C ILE A 91 11.82 1.28 19.18
N THR A 92 11.90 0.41 18.16
CA THR A 92 10.80 -0.50 17.81
C THR A 92 10.56 -1.54 18.90
N THR A 93 11.62 -2.10 19.50
CA THR A 93 11.50 -3.01 20.66
C THR A 93 10.78 -2.33 21.82
N VAL A 94 11.20 -1.11 22.17
CA VAL A 94 10.55 -0.32 23.23
C VAL A 94 9.08 -0.01 22.87
N ALA A 95 8.81 0.36 21.62
CA ALA A 95 7.44 0.63 21.16
C ALA A 95 6.54 -0.61 21.22
N ILE A 96 7.04 -1.80 20.86
CA ILE A 96 6.30 -3.06 20.94
C ILE A 96 6.02 -3.42 22.41
N ILE A 97 7.02 -3.34 23.29
CA ILE A 97 6.84 -3.64 24.72
C ILE A 97 5.78 -2.71 25.33
N LEU A 98 5.86 -1.40 25.05
CA LEU A 98 4.86 -0.43 25.51
C LEU A 98 3.48 -0.71 24.91
N GLY A 99 3.41 -1.00 23.61
CA GLY A 99 2.16 -1.31 22.92
C GLY A 99 1.45 -2.53 23.50
N ILE A 100 2.20 -3.61 23.75
CA ILE A 100 1.66 -4.84 24.37
C ILE A 100 1.26 -4.59 25.82
N THR A 101 2.07 -3.84 26.58
CA THR A 101 1.76 -3.52 27.98
C THR A 101 0.48 -2.71 28.08
N LEU A 102 0.32 -1.66 27.27
CA LEU A 102 -0.90 -0.86 27.23
C LEU A 102 -2.09 -1.67 26.72
N ALA A 103 -1.92 -2.50 25.69
CA ALA A 103 -2.99 -3.37 25.20
C ALA A 103 -3.45 -4.36 26.28
N ASN A 104 -2.54 -4.91 27.08
CA ASN A 104 -2.88 -5.84 28.16
C ASN A 104 -3.55 -5.15 29.35
N VAL A 105 -3.19 -3.89 29.65
CA VAL A 105 -3.77 -3.10 30.75
C VAL A 105 -5.14 -2.53 30.38
N PHE A 106 -5.26 -1.91 29.21
CA PHE A 106 -6.49 -1.27 28.76
C PHE A 106 -7.48 -2.26 28.13
N GLN A 107 -7.01 -3.46 27.73
CA GLN A 107 -7.79 -4.52 27.09
C GLN A 107 -8.81 -3.97 26.09
N PRO A 108 -8.37 -3.19 25.07
CA PRO A 108 -9.28 -2.60 24.11
C PRO A 108 -9.97 -3.73 23.33
N GLY A 109 -11.21 -4.04 23.71
CA GLY A 109 -11.94 -5.20 23.19
C GLY A 109 -12.75 -5.98 24.22
N ALA A 110 -12.58 -5.72 25.52
CA ALA A 110 -13.45 -6.26 26.56
C ALA A 110 -14.90 -5.78 26.32
N GLY A 111 -15.77 -6.66 25.82
CA GLY A 111 -17.16 -6.36 25.47
C GLY A 111 -17.49 -6.38 23.98
N VAL A 112 -16.56 -6.76 23.09
CA VAL A 112 -16.88 -7.01 21.67
C VAL A 112 -17.51 -8.39 21.52
N ASP A 113 -18.79 -8.43 21.16
CA ASP A 113 -19.56 -9.65 20.91
C ASP A 113 -19.17 -10.25 19.55
N MET A 114 -18.27 -11.25 19.57
CA MET A 114 -17.74 -11.93 18.38
C MET A 114 -18.81 -12.71 17.60
N SER A 115 -20.03 -12.83 18.16
CA SER A 115 -21.17 -13.51 17.59
C SER A 115 -21.88 -12.73 16.47
N GLN A 116 -21.76 -11.39 16.46
CA GLN A 116 -22.28 -10.54 15.36
C GLN A 116 -21.27 -10.35 14.21
N LEU A 117 -20.04 -10.84 14.36
CA LEU A 117 -19.05 -10.95 13.28
C LEU A 117 -19.30 -12.22 12.45
N ALA A 118 -20.56 -12.52 12.13
CA ALA A 118 -20.88 -13.53 11.14
C ALA A 118 -20.24 -13.12 9.80
N THR A 119 -19.31 -13.95 9.32
CA THR A 119 -18.71 -13.89 7.97
C THR A 119 -17.61 -12.84 7.76
N VAL A 120 -16.64 -12.74 8.68
CA VAL A 120 -15.27 -12.47 8.22
C VAL A 120 -14.69 -13.82 7.81
N ASP A 121 -14.91 -14.19 6.55
CA ASP A 121 -14.43 -15.42 5.92
C ASP A 121 -12.90 -15.53 6.07
N ILE A 122 -12.45 -16.24 7.11
CA ILE A 122 -11.04 -16.53 7.38
C ILE A 122 -10.40 -17.23 6.16
N SER A 123 -11.22 -17.94 5.39
CA SER A 123 -10.91 -18.55 4.09
C SER A 123 -10.28 -17.58 3.09
N LYS A 124 -10.66 -16.29 3.06
CA LYS A 124 -10.09 -15.28 2.15
C LYS A 124 -8.69 -14.81 2.56
N TYR A 125 -8.41 -14.84 3.86
CA TYR A 125 -7.07 -14.55 4.36
C TYR A 125 -6.14 -15.76 4.23
N GLN A 126 -6.68 -16.98 4.37
CA GLN A 126 -5.93 -18.21 4.12
C GLN A 126 -5.48 -18.34 2.67
N SER A 127 -6.32 -18.07 1.66
CA SER A 127 -5.89 -18.11 0.25
C SER A 127 -4.83 -17.05 -0.09
N THR A 128 -4.91 -15.88 0.54
CA THR A 128 -3.87 -14.84 0.42
C THR A 128 -2.58 -15.24 1.15
N THR A 129 -2.69 -15.97 2.27
CA THR A 129 -1.54 -16.46 3.04
C THR A 129 -0.88 -17.65 2.36
N GLU A 130 -1.61 -18.56 1.71
CA GLU A 130 -1.04 -19.67 0.93
C GLU A 130 -0.21 -19.17 -0.27
N ALA A 131 -0.61 -18.06 -0.89
CA ALA A 131 0.16 -17.40 -1.96
C ALA A 131 1.42 -16.64 -1.46
N VAL A 132 1.47 -16.30 -0.16
CA VAL A 132 2.58 -15.54 0.45
C VAL A 132 3.51 -16.47 1.28
N GLN A 133 2.98 -17.56 1.81
CA GLN A 133 3.68 -18.51 2.67
C GLN A 133 4.54 -19.49 1.87
N SER A 134 4.21 -19.74 0.60
CA SER A 134 5.08 -20.42 -0.36
C SER A 134 6.42 -19.69 -0.61
N SER A 135 6.52 -18.40 -0.26
CA SER A 135 7.72 -17.58 -0.47
C SER A 135 8.43 -17.11 0.80
N SER A 136 8.01 -17.51 2.02
CA SER A 136 8.55 -16.82 3.22
C SER A 136 8.86 -17.67 4.45
N HIS A 137 8.45 -18.94 4.55
CA HIS A 137 8.73 -19.73 5.77
C HIS A 137 9.92 -20.69 5.70
N GLY A 138 10.74 -20.61 4.65
CA GLY A 138 12.07 -21.22 4.60
C GLY A 138 13.01 -20.33 3.79
N ILE A 139 14.21 -20.10 4.32
CA ILE A 139 15.38 -19.56 3.60
C ILE A 139 15.49 -18.01 3.56
N MET A 140 15.94 -17.45 4.68
CA MET A 140 16.53 -16.10 4.80
C MET A 140 18.02 -16.06 4.36
N GLY A 141 18.46 -16.94 3.44
CA GLY A 141 19.90 -17.08 3.15
C GLY A 141 20.33 -17.43 1.71
N HIS A 142 19.48 -18.08 0.91
CA HIS A 142 19.90 -18.62 -0.40
C HIS A 142 19.21 -17.93 -1.60
N ASP A 143 18.02 -17.34 -1.42
CA ASP A 143 17.25 -16.78 -2.54
C ASP A 143 17.67 -15.37 -2.95
N PHE A 144 18.41 -14.63 -2.10
CA PHE A 144 18.98 -13.34 -2.49
C PHE A 144 20.05 -13.47 -3.58
N VAL A 145 20.68 -14.65 -3.70
CA VAL A 145 21.66 -14.94 -4.75
C VAL A 145 20.98 -15.51 -6.01
N ALA A 146 19.86 -16.22 -5.88
CA ALA A 146 19.09 -16.74 -7.01
C ALA A 146 18.25 -15.65 -7.72
N GLY A 147 17.74 -14.65 -6.98
CA GLY A 147 16.92 -13.57 -7.53
C GLY A 147 17.63 -12.59 -8.47
N ALA A 148 18.94 -12.74 -8.68
CA ALA A 148 19.67 -11.98 -9.70
C ALA A 148 19.58 -12.62 -11.10
N ASP A 149 19.02 -13.83 -11.24
CA ASP A 149 19.00 -14.58 -12.52
C ASP A 149 17.59 -14.78 -13.12
N GLU A 150 16.50 -14.38 -12.45
CA GLU A 150 15.12 -14.62 -12.93
C GLU A 150 14.49 -13.44 -13.67
N HIS A 151 15.28 -12.77 -14.51
CA HIS A 151 14.78 -12.00 -15.65
C HIS A 151 14.59 -12.93 -16.87
N CYS A 152 13.68 -13.92 -16.78
CA CYS A 152 12.96 -14.48 -17.94
C CYS A 152 12.00 -15.63 -17.54
N GLY A 153 10.70 -15.34 -17.57
CA GLY A 153 9.65 -16.28 -17.99
C GLY A 153 9.10 -17.26 -16.94
N VAL A 154 7.78 -17.21 -16.71
CA VAL A 154 6.81 -18.11 -17.38
C VAL A 154 5.40 -17.49 -17.25
N ASP A 155 4.84 -17.10 -18.39
CA ASP A 155 3.41 -16.92 -18.64
C ASP A 155 2.73 -18.29 -18.73
N GLY A 156 1.52 -18.41 -18.16
CA GLY A 156 0.68 -19.58 -18.36
C GLY A 156 -0.77 -19.34 -17.95
N GLU A 157 -1.66 -19.26 -18.96
CA GLU A 157 -3.04 -19.79 -18.91
C GLU A 157 -4.25 -18.83 -18.92
N ARG A 158 -4.24 -17.58 -19.43
CA ARG A 158 -5.52 -16.87 -19.77
C ARG A 158 -5.49 -15.71 -20.79
N ARG A 159 -4.51 -15.60 -21.72
CA ARG A 159 -4.48 -14.49 -22.71
C ARG A 159 -4.40 -14.88 -24.20
N ASN A 160 -4.23 -16.16 -24.54
CA ASN A 160 -3.77 -16.57 -25.88
C ASN A 160 -4.82 -16.82 -26.99
N ALA A 161 -6.08 -16.39 -26.84
CA ALA A 161 -7.07 -16.57 -27.93
C ALA A 161 -7.59 -15.25 -28.54
N ALA A 162 -7.58 -14.14 -27.81
CA ALA A 162 -8.14 -12.87 -28.30
C ALA A 162 -7.08 -12.00 -29.02
N ASP A 163 -5.81 -12.10 -28.62
CA ASP A 163 -4.79 -11.13 -29.03
C ASP A 163 -4.16 -11.50 -30.39
N HIS A 164 -4.14 -12.79 -30.74
CA HIS A 164 -3.62 -13.28 -32.03
C HIS A 164 -4.52 -12.98 -33.24
N LEU A 165 -5.84 -12.80 -33.03
CA LEU A 165 -6.76 -12.43 -34.12
C LEU A 165 -6.72 -10.94 -34.44
N LEU A 166 -6.41 -10.08 -33.46
CA LEU A 166 -6.31 -8.64 -33.67
C LEU A 166 -4.95 -8.21 -34.26
N LEU A 167 -3.86 -8.90 -33.92
CA LEU A 167 -2.54 -8.59 -34.47
C LEU A 167 -2.30 -9.14 -35.88
N GLY A 168 -2.94 -10.26 -36.26
CA GLY A 168 -2.84 -10.81 -37.62
C GLY A 168 -3.55 -9.97 -38.70
N ALA A 169 -4.61 -9.24 -38.32
CA ALA A 169 -5.36 -8.38 -39.25
C ALA A 169 -4.68 -7.03 -39.51
N VAL A 170 -3.87 -6.53 -38.58
CA VAL A 170 -3.13 -5.26 -38.71
C VAL A 170 -1.83 -5.43 -39.51
N TRP A 171 -1.23 -6.63 -39.52
CA TRP A 171 0.08 -6.84 -40.15
C TRP A 171 0.04 -7.43 -41.57
N SER A 172 -1.16 -7.75 -42.10
CA SER A 172 -1.30 -8.41 -43.42
C SER A 172 -1.93 -7.53 -44.52
N GLY A 173 -2.06 -6.22 -44.31
CA GLY A 173 -2.73 -5.33 -45.27
C GLY A 173 -2.14 -3.93 -45.37
N GLY A 174 -1.09 -3.77 -46.18
CA GLY A 174 -0.82 -2.49 -46.86
C GLY A 174 0.56 -1.88 -46.65
N PHE A 175 1.59 -2.38 -47.35
CA PHE A 175 2.57 -1.48 -47.96
C PHE A 175 3.30 -2.18 -49.12
N LEU A 176 3.14 -1.62 -50.32
CA LEU A 176 3.62 -2.11 -51.60
C LEU A 176 5.15 -2.02 -51.75
N PRO A 177 5.77 -2.87 -52.58
CA PRO A 177 7.19 -2.81 -52.93
C PRO A 177 7.46 -1.84 -54.11
N ALA A 178 8.45 -0.95 -53.95
CA ALA A 178 9.20 -0.34 -55.05
C ALA A 178 10.60 -0.98 -55.02
N ARG A 179 10.94 -1.92 -55.93
CA ARG A 179 11.57 -1.69 -57.24
C ARG A 179 12.68 -0.64 -57.21
N ASP A 180 13.92 -1.11 -57.38
CA ASP A 180 15.09 -0.56 -58.12
C ASP A 180 16.16 -1.69 -58.05
N ALA A 181 16.56 -2.46 -59.06
CA ALA A 181 17.00 -2.21 -60.44
C ALA A 181 18.35 -1.47 -60.54
N SER A 182 19.45 -2.16 -60.20
CA SER A 182 20.78 -2.07 -60.85
C SER A 182 21.69 -3.18 -60.36
#